data_AF-C6Q0C1-F1
#
_entry.id   AF-C6Q0C1-F1
#
_cell.length_a   1.000
_cell.length_b   1.000
_cell.length_c   1.000
_cell.angle_alpha   90.00
_cell.angle_beta   90.00
_cell.angle_gamma   90.00
#
_symmetry.space_group_name_H-M   'P 1'
#
loop_
_entity.id
_entity.type
_entity.pdbx_description
1 polymer ?
#
loop_
_entity_poly.entity_id
_entity_poly.type
_entity_poly.pdbx_seq_one_letter_code
_entity_poly.pdbx_strand_id
1 'polypeptide(L)'
;MHPEIDSFLDLSYERGFKVNITTNGTLINTVKKKILMKRSIRQINFSLHSFDGNEINTSKDEYISNIISFVKEAIKNTEMLISFRLWNVEKDNENKVEKNRYILQRIEEAFSLPYKIEEKIIPGRGVKVFDRVYLNQDYKFQWPGLNEKEDNSSSFCHGLRNQVAILVDGTVVPCCLDGEGIINLGNIHQVDFSEIVESDRANNIFNGFSKRKVVEELCRKCGYKKRFNI
;
A
#
# COMPACT_ATOMS: atom_id res chain seq x y z
N MET A 1 11.96 3.53 -10.48
CA MET A 1 12.16 2.18 -9.90
C MET A 1 13.57 2.15 -9.33
N HIS A 2 13.78 1.66 -8.10
CA HIS A 2 15.11 1.66 -7.48
C HIS A 2 16.03 0.66 -8.17
N PRO A 3 17.20 1.06 -8.70
CA PRO A 3 18.08 0.18 -9.46
C PRO A 3 18.59 -1.01 -8.65
N GLU A 4 18.71 -0.87 -7.32
CA GLU A 4 19.25 -1.91 -6.42
C GLU A 4 18.17 -2.61 -5.57
N ILE A 5 16.93 -2.65 -6.06
CA ILE A 5 15.83 -3.31 -5.32
C ILE A 5 16.13 -4.76 -4.96
N ASP A 6 16.87 -5.47 -5.81
CA ASP A 6 17.33 -6.83 -5.58
C ASP A 6 18.29 -6.94 -4.38
N SER A 7 19.23 -6.01 -4.25
CA SER A 7 20.17 -5.96 -3.11
C SER A 7 19.44 -5.67 -1.80
N PHE A 8 18.48 -4.74 -1.82
CA PHE A 8 17.68 -4.42 -0.63
C PHE A 8 16.84 -5.61 -0.16
N LEU A 9 16.32 -6.39 -1.10
CA LEU A 9 15.54 -7.58 -0.79
C LEU A 9 16.42 -8.72 -0.26
N ASP A 10 17.64 -8.89 -0.75
CA ASP A 10 18.58 -9.87 -0.19
C ASP A 10 18.99 -9.49 1.23
N LEU A 11 19.37 -8.24 1.46
CA LEU A 11 19.70 -7.73 2.80
C LEU A 11 18.50 -7.88 3.76
N SER A 12 17.29 -7.61 3.29
CA SER A 12 16.08 -7.82 4.08
C SER A 12 15.93 -9.28 4.49
N TYR A 13 16.23 -10.23 3.60
CA TYR A 13 16.17 -11.66 3.91
C TYR A 13 17.22 -12.06 4.95
N GLU A 14 18.46 -11.61 4.77
CA GLU A 14 19.58 -11.86 5.70
C GLU A 14 19.28 -11.38 7.12
N ARG A 15 18.55 -10.25 7.24
CA ARG A 15 18.13 -9.68 8.51
C ARG A 15 16.81 -10.24 9.04
N GLY A 16 16.20 -11.20 8.36
CA GLY A 16 14.95 -11.84 8.78
C GLY A 16 13.68 -11.00 8.56
N PHE A 17 13.75 -9.92 7.78
CA PHE A 17 12.59 -9.09 7.47
C PHE A 17 11.66 -9.77 6.45
N LYS A 18 10.36 -9.56 6.66
CA LYS A 18 9.29 -9.93 5.72
C LYS A 18 8.84 -8.68 4.99
N VAL A 19 9.11 -8.62 3.69
CA VAL A 19 8.89 -7.44 2.86
C VAL A 19 7.55 -7.52 2.15
N ASN A 20 6.81 -6.41 2.21
CA ASN A 20 5.63 -6.19 1.39
C ASN A 20 5.92 -5.09 0.36
N ILE A 21 5.71 -5.37 -0.92
CA ILE A 21 5.88 -4.39 -2.00
C ILE A 21 4.50 -3.86 -2.41
N THR A 22 4.38 -2.56 -2.65
CA THR A 22 3.20 -1.98 -3.32
C THR A 22 3.66 -1.29 -4.61
N THR A 23 3.06 -1.65 -5.74
CA THR A 23 3.49 -1.20 -7.06
C THR A 23 2.29 -1.00 -8.00
N ASN A 24 2.42 -0.09 -8.96
CA ASN A 24 1.49 0.00 -10.09
C ASN A 24 1.75 -1.09 -11.15
N GLY A 25 2.86 -1.82 -11.06
CA GLY A 25 3.16 -2.95 -11.95
C GLY A 25 3.52 -2.59 -13.40
N THR A 26 3.64 -1.32 -13.77
CA THR A 26 3.91 -0.91 -15.16
C THR A 26 5.26 -1.43 -15.69
N LEU A 27 6.23 -1.61 -14.79
CA LEU A 27 7.56 -2.13 -15.11
C LEU A 27 7.74 -3.61 -14.70
N ILE A 28 6.65 -4.38 -14.54
CA ILE A 28 6.72 -5.72 -13.96
C ILE A 28 7.62 -6.67 -14.76
N ASN A 29 7.57 -6.62 -16.09
CA ASN A 29 8.41 -7.45 -16.96
C ASN A 29 9.91 -7.11 -16.82
N THR A 30 10.23 -5.83 -16.70
CA THR A 30 11.61 -5.35 -16.53
C THR A 30 12.17 -5.76 -15.17
N VAL A 31 11.37 -5.64 -14.11
CA VAL A 31 11.82 -5.90 -12.74
C VAL A 31 11.69 -7.36 -12.32
N LYS A 32 10.93 -8.18 -13.06
CA LYS A 32 10.62 -9.59 -12.73
C LYS A 32 11.84 -10.38 -12.28
N LYS A 33 12.94 -10.34 -13.05
CA LYS A 33 14.18 -11.08 -12.73
C LYS A 33 14.79 -10.67 -11.39
N LYS A 34 14.55 -9.44 -10.93
CA LYS A 34 15.07 -8.90 -9.67
C LYS A 34 14.23 -9.26 -8.46
N ILE A 35 12.93 -9.54 -8.63
CA ILE A 35 12.01 -9.70 -7.50
C ILE A 35 11.37 -11.08 -7.40
N LEU A 36 11.17 -11.79 -8.52
CA LEU A 36 10.31 -12.97 -8.56
C LEU A 36 10.75 -14.08 -7.60
N MET A 37 12.06 -14.31 -7.44
CA MET A 37 12.58 -15.38 -6.59
C MET A 37 13.10 -14.89 -5.23
N LYS A 38 12.86 -13.62 -4.87
CA LYS A 38 13.39 -13.03 -3.63
C LYS A 38 12.61 -13.53 -2.41
N ARG A 39 13.29 -14.26 -1.53
CA ARG A 39 12.70 -14.94 -0.36
C ARG A 39 12.19 -14.00 0.73
N SER A 40 12.70 -12.77 0.80
CA SER A 40 12.22 -11.75 1.74
C SER A 40 10.82 -11.25 1.40
N ILE A 41 10.38 -11.35 0.13
CA ILE A 41 9.07 -10.88 -0.27
C ILE A 41 8.01 -11.82 0.29
N ARG A 42 7.23 -11.30 1.25
CA ARG A 42 6.03 -11.93 1.77
C ARG A 42 4.83 -11.66 0.87
N GLN A 43 4.68 -10.41 0.40
CA GLN A 43 3.51 -10.01 -0.37
C GLN A 43 3.82 -8.93 -1.41
N ILE A 44 3.18 -9.01 -2.58
CA ILE A 44 3.15 -7.93 -3.57
C ILE A 44 1.71 -7.43 -3.75
N ASN A 45 1.54 -6.13 -3.67
CA ASN A 45 0.29 -5.43 -3.92
C ASN A 45 0.37 -4.71 -5.27
N PHE A 46 -0.52 -5.07 -6.20
CA PHE A 46 -0.65 -4.42 -7.50
C PHE A 46 -1.82 -3.44 -7.50
N SER A 47 -1.54 -2.14 -7.57
CA SER A 47 -2.56 -1.09 -7.72
C SER A 47 -3.02 -1.00 -9.17
N LEU A 48 -4.03 -1.79 -9.53
CA LEU A 48 -4.50 -1.92 -10.92
C LEU A 48 -5.30 -0.71 -11.39
N HIS A 49 -5.90 0.04 -10.46
CA HIS A 49 -6.63 1.28 -10.73
C HIS A 49 -5.72 2.43 -11.21
N SER A 50 -4.40 2.30 -11.07
CA SER A 50 -3.45 3.33 -11.47
C SER A 50 -3.23 3.41 -12.99
N PHE A 51 -3.77 2.46 -13.77
CA PHE A 51 -3.59 2.47 -15.23
C PHE A 51 -4.24 3.69 -15.90
N ASP A 52 -5.47 4.04 -15.50
CA ASP A 52 -6.26 5.09 -16.16
C ASP A 52 -5.72 6.52 -15.92
N GLY A 53 -4.75 6.70 -15.01
CA GLY A 53 -4.16 8.00 -14.66
C GLY A 53 -2.70 8.19 -15.09
N ASN A 54 -2.10 7.22 -15.79
CA ASN A 54 -0.72 7.32 -16.26
C ASN A 54 -0.68 7.28 -17.80
N GLU A 55 0.16 8.13 -18.39
CA GLU A 55 0.50 8.06 -19.83
C GLU A 55 1.33 6.80 -20.09
N ILE A 56 0.66 5.67 -20.22
CA ILE A 56 1.28 4.37 -20.49
C ILE A 56 1.20 4.12 -21.99
N ASN A 57 2.36 3.97 -22.66
CA ASN A 57 2.49 3.60 -24.08
C ASN A 57 2.06 2.15 -24.40
N THR A 58 1.38 1.49 -23.47
CA THR A 58 1.02 0.07 -23.50
C THR A 58 -0.48 -0.05 -23.36
N SER A 59 -1.11 -0.95 -24.12
CA SER A 59 -2.56 -1.15 -24.00
C SER A 59 -2.95 -1.66 -22.61
N LYS A 60 -4.17 -1.34 -22.16
CA LYS A 60 -4.73 -1.85 -20.89
C LYS A 60 -4.72 -3.37 -20.84
N ASP A 61 -4.95 -4.00 -21.99
CA ASP A 61 -4.94 -5.46 -22.12
C ASP A 61 -3.56 -6.05 -21.84
N GLU A 62 -2.53 -5.52 -22.50
CA GLU A 62 -1.14 -5.96 -22.35
C GLU A 62 -0.63 -5.69 -20.92
N TYR A 63 -0.95 -4.53 -20.34
CA TYR A 63 -0.62 -4.22 -18.95
C TYR A 63 -1.16 -5.27 -17.96
N ILE A 64 -2.45 -5.61 -18.06
CA ILE A 64 -3.07 -6.62 -17.20
C ILE A 64 -2.49 -8.01 -17.48
N SER A 65 -2.29 -8.35 -18.76
CA SER A 65 -1.69 -9.62 -19.17
C SER A 65 -0.29 -9.82 -18.58
N ASN A 66 0.54 -8.77 -18.57
CA ASN A 66 1.88 -8.79 -17.98
C ASN A 66 1.85 -9.06 -16.47
N ILE A 67 0.96 -8.39 -15.74
CA ILE A 67 0.78 -8.63 -14.30
C ILE A 67 0.28 -10.05 -14.03
N ILE A 68 -0.74 -10.51 -14.76
CA ILE A 68 -1.30 -11.86 -14.59
C ILE A 68 -0.24 -12.93 -14.87
N SER A 69 0.58 -12.75 -15.91
CA SER A 69 1.70 -13.64 -16.25
C SER A 69 2.70 -13.73 -15.08
N PHE A 70 3.12 -12.58 -14.54
CA PHE A 70 3.99 -12.54 -13.36
C PHE A 70 3.36 -13.27 -12.17
N VAL A 71 2.07 -13.03 -11.90
CA VAL A 71 1.36 -13.62 -10.75
C VAL A 71 1.28 -15.14 -10.88
N LYS A 72 0.94 -15.68 -12.06
CA LYS A 72 0.92 -17.13 -12.29
C LYS A 72 2.29 -17.77 -12.02
N GLU A 73 3.36 -17.11 -12.43
CA GLU A 73 4.72 -17.59 -12.18
C GLU A 73 5.11 -17.49 -10.70
N ALA A 74 4.75 -16.41 -10.03
CA ALA A 74 5.00 -16.23 -8.60
C ALA A 74 4.29 -17.31 -7.77
N ILE A 75 3.03 -17.62 -8.07
CA ILE A 75 2.27 -18.69 -7.40
C ILE A 75 2.96 -20.03 -7.61
N LYS A 76 3.39 -20.34 -8.84
CA LYS A 76 4.02 -21.64 -9.15
C LYS A 76 5.35 -21.86 -8.42
N ASN A 77 6.15 -20.81 -8.26
CA ASN A 77 7.56 -20.95 -7.87
C ASN A 77 7.88 -20.46 -6.45
N THR A 78 6.92 -19.85 -5.75
CA THR A 78 7.17 -19.19 -4.46
C THR A 78 5.96 -19.28 -3.53
N GLU A 79 6.13 -18.88 -2.27
CA GLU A 79 5.07 -18.73 -1.27
C GLU A 79 4.52 -17.30 -1.17
N MET A 80 4.82 -16.43 -2.15
CA MET A 80 4.38 -15.03 -2.13
C MET A 80 2.86 -14.91 -2.11
N LEU A 81 2.38 -13.97 -1.30
CA LEU A 81 1.00 -13.49 -1.35
C LEU A 81 0.88 -12.40 -2.43
N ILE A 82 -0.22 -12.41 -3.17
CA ILE A 82 -0.51 -11.41 -4.20
C ILE A 82 -1.82 -10.73 -3.86
N SER A 83 -1.83 -9.40 -3.93
CA SER A 83 -3.02 -8.58 -3.72
C SER A 83 -3.25 -7.66 -4.91
N PHE A 84 -4.30 -7.90 -5.69
CA PHE A 84 -4.83 -6.91 -6.62
C PHE A 84 -5.59 -5.82 -5.85
N ARG A 85 -5.29 -4.54 -6.10
CA ARG A 85 -5.92 -3.40 -5.42
C ARG A 85 -6.68 -2.50 -6.40
N LEU A 86 -7.97 -2.34 -6.15
CA LEU A 86 -8.87 -1.44 -6.86
C LEU A 86 -9.44 -0.43 -5.86
N TRP A 87 -8.71 0.66 -5.63
CA TRP A 87 -9.06 1.71 -4.66
C TRP A 87 -9.63 2.93 -5.38
N ASN A 88 -10.64 2.68 -6.20
CA ASN A 88 -11.32 3.65 -7.06
C ASN A 88 -12.81 3.34 -7.18
N VAL A 89 -13.35 2.52 -6.27
CA VAL A 89 -14.79 2.30 -6.15
C VAL A 89 -15.44 3.62 -5.75
N GLU A 90 -16.57 3.96 -6.34
CA GLU A 90 -17.30 5.20 -6.02
C GLU A 90 -18.34 4.97 -4.92
N LYS A 91 -18.57 5.97 -4.08
CA LYS A 91 -19.53 5.90 -2.96
C LYS A 91 -20.97 6.00 -3.41
N ASP A 92 -21.22 6.82 -4.43
CA ASP A 92 -22.53 7.08 -5.01
C ASP A 92 -22.46 6.78 -6.50
N ASN A 93 -23.36 5.92 -6.97
CA ASN A 93 -23.75 5.93 -8.38
C ASN A 93 -25.10 5.23 -8.52
N GLU A 94 -26.15 6.04 -8.63
CA GLU A 94 -27.45 5.63 -9.19
C GLU A 94 -27.31 5.06 -10.62
N ASN A 95 -26.15 5.29 -11.27
CA ASN A 95 -25.75 4.68 -12.54
C ASN A 95 -24.52 3.78 -12.35
N LYS A 96 -24.74 2.47 -12.17
CA LYS A 96 -23.73 1.41 -11.98
C LYS A 96 -22.76 1.25 -13.17
N VAL A 97 -21.94 2.24 -13.49
CA VAL A 97 -20.79 2.04 -14.37
C VAL A 97 -19.72 1.33 -13.55
N GLU A 98 -19.62 0.02 -13.74
CA GLU A 98 -18.55 -0.81 -13.16
C GLU A 98 -17.20 -0.40 -13.80
N LYS A 99 -16.55 0.64 -13.25
CA LYS A 99 -15.29 1.20 -13.78
C LYS A 99 -14.20 0.14 -13.90
N ASN A 100 -14.22 -0.83 -13.00
CA ASN A 100 -13.24 -1.89 -12.95
C ASN A 100 -13.67 -3.17 -13.68
N ARG A 101 -14.84 -3.19 -14.34
CA ARG A 101 -15.41 -4.39 -14.97
C ARG A 101 -14.43 -5.14 -15.85
N TYR A 102 -13.75 -4.39 -16.73
CA TYR A 102 -12.79 -4.97 -17.64
C TYR A 102 -11.64 -5.67 -16.89
N ILE A 103 -11.10 -5.03 -15.84
CA ILE A 103 -10.03 -5.61 -15.02
C ILE A 103 -10.52 -6.86 -14.29
N LEU A 104 -11.71 -6.78 -13.68
CA LEU A 104 -12.33 -7.91 -12.97
C LEU A 104 -12.56 -9.10 -13.89
N GLN A 105 -13.06 -8.86 -15.11
CA GLN A 105 -13.26 -9.89 -16.12
C GLN A 105 -11.95 -10.58 -16.51
N ARG A 106 -10.88 -9.81 -16.75
CA ARG A 106 -9.56 -10.39 -17.07
C ARG A 106 -9.03 -11.27 -15.93
N ILE A 107 -9.28 -10.90 -14.68
CA ILE A 107 -8.93 -11.72 -13.51
C ILE A 107 -9.77 -13.01 -13.48
N GLU A 108 -11.09 -12.91 -13.69
CA GLU A 108 -12.00 -14.05 -13.74
C GLU A 108 -11.58 -15.08 -14.78
N GLU A 109 -11.31 -14.62 -16.00
CA GLU A 109 -10.86 -15.46 -17.12
C GLU A 109 -9.51 -16.11 -16.81
N ALA A 110 -8.54 -15.33 -16.32
CA ALA A 110 -7.19 -15.81 -16.08
C ALA A 110 -7.08 -16.90 -15.00
N PHE A 111 -7.97 -16.85 -14.00
CA PHE A 111 -8.04 -17.83 -12.91
C PHE A 111 -9.22 -18.79 -13.04
N SER A 112 -9.95 -18.75 -14.17
CA SER A 112 -11.09 -19.61 -14.48
C SER A 112 -12.12 -19.67 -13.35
N LEU A 113 -12.49 -18.50 -12.83
CA LEU A 113 -13.41 -18.41 -11.71
C LEU A 113 -14.83 -18.86 -12.13
N PRO A 114 -15.52 -19.68 -11.33
CA PRO A 114 -16.88 -20.13 -11.65
C PRO A 114 -17.95 -19.07 -11.31
N TYR A 115 -17.54 -17.84 -11.01
CA TYR A 115 -18.41 -16.75 -10.59
C TYR A 115 -17.89 -15.40 -11.11
N LYS A 116 -18.81 -14.44 -11.22
CA LYS A 116 -18.48 -13.05 -11.51
C LYS A 116 -18.13 -12.32 -10.21
N ILE A 117 -16.98 -11.67 -10.16
CA ILE A 117 -16.57 -10.77 -9.09
C ILE A 117 -17.42 -9.51 -9.17
N GLU A 118 -18.09 -9.21 -8.05
CA GLU A 118 -18.82 -7.97 -7.85
C GLU A 118 -17.87 -6.84 -7.42
N GLU A 119 -18.07 -5.66 -7.99
CA GLU A 119 -17.38 -4.44 -7.56
C GLU A 119 -18.01 -3.94 -6.26
N LYS A 120 -17.54 -4.48 -5.13
CA LYS A 120 -18.05 -4.17 -3.79
C LYS A 120 -16.93 -4.14 -2.77
N ILE A 121 -17.10 -3.26 -1.79
CA ILE A 121 -16.19 -3.14 -0.65
C ILE A 121 -16.69 -4.07 0.45
N ILE A 122 -15.84 -5.01 0.84
CA ILE A 122 -16.07 -5.89 1.99
C ILE A 122 -15.11 -5.42 3.10
N PRO A 123 -15.61 -4.78 4.16
CA PRO A 123 -14.75 -4.30 5.24
C PRO A 123 -13.87 -5.42 5.83
N GLY A 124 -12.60 -5.11 6.04
CA GLY A 124 -11.67 -5.97 6.77
C GLY A 124 -11.14 -7.21 6.03
N ARG A 125 -11.61 -7.53 4.80
CA ARG A 125 -11.12 -8.71 4.09
C ARG A 125 -11.13 -8.57 2.57
N GLY A 126 -9.98 -8.87 1.94
CA GLY A 126 -9.90 -9.08 0.50
C GLY A 126 -10.60 -10.36 0.05
N VAL A 127 -11.23 -10.33 -1.11
CA VAL A 127 -11.85 -11.50 -1.75
C VAL A 127 -10.73 -12.45 -2.22
N LYS A 128 -10.72 -13.70 -1.74
CA LYS A 128 -9.76 -14.69 -2.24
C LYS A 128 -10.16 -15.07 -3.67
N VAL A 129 -9.28 -14.79 -4.62
CA VAL A 129 -9.47 -15.07 -6.05
C VAL A 129 -8.91 -16.45 -6.40
N PHE A 130 -7.70 -16.73 -5.95
CA PHE A 130 -7.00 -17.99 -6.19
C PHE A 130 -6.13 -18.34 -4.98
N ASP A 131 -5.42 -19.47 -5.00
CA ASP A 131 -4.45 -19.73 -3.95
C ASP A 131 -3.42 -18.59 -3.84
N ARG A 132 -3.29 -18.03 -2.64
CA ARG A 132 -2.46 -16.86 -2.29
C ARG A 132 -2.71 -15.59 -3.10
N VAL A 133 -3.80 -15.50 -3.88
CA VAL A 133 -4.20 -14.31 -4.64
C VAL A 133 -5.49 -13.74 -4.07
N TYR A 134 -5.45 -12.45 -3.76
CA TYR A 134 -6.56 -11.72 -3.17
C TYR A 134 -6.87 -10.46 -3.97
N LEU A 135 -8.14 -10.08 -4.00
CA LEU A 135 -8.63 -8.82 -4.52
C LEU A 135 -9.07 -7.93 -3.36
N ASN A 136 -8.50 -6.72 -3.28
CA ASN A 136 -8.82 -5.71 -2.29
C ASN A 136 -9.46 -4.50 -2.99
N GLN A 137 -10.74 -4.29 -2.72
CA GLN A 137 -11.53 -3.17 -3.23
C GLN A 137 -11.74 -2.16 -2.11
N ASP A 138 -11.55 -0.88 -2.39
CA ASP A 138 -11.76 0.22 -1.44
C ASP A 138 -12.18 1.49 -2.20
N TYR A 139 -12.63 2.49 -1.46
CA TYR A 139 -12.83 3.82 -2.00
C TYR A 139 -11.49 4.48 -2.33
N LYS A 140 -11.51 5.50 -3.18
CA LYS A 140 -10.33 6.34 -3.41
C LYS A 140 -9.84 6.91 -2.08
N PHE A 141 -8.57 6.64 -1.76
CA PHE A 141 -7.94 7.13 -0.55
C PHE A 141 -7.62 8.62 -0.69
N GLN A 142 -8.04 9.42 0.30
CA GLN A 142 -7.67 10.82 0.41
C GLN A 142 -6.38 10.93 1.22
N TRP A 143 -5.31 11.40 0.58
CA TRP A 143 -4.04 11.67 1.23
C TRP A 143 -4.18 12.84 2.22
N PRO A 144 -3.50 12.79 3.38
CA PRO A 144 -3.51 13.93 4.30
C PRO A 144 -2.78 15.11 3.66
N GLY A 145 -3.25 16.32 3.94
CA GLY A 145 -2.59 17.55 3.49
C GLY A 145 -2.88 18.68 4.46
N LEU A 146 -1.98 19.67 4.54
CA LEU A 146 -2.15 20.82 5.44
C LEU A 146 -3.33 21.71 5.03
N ASN A 147 -3.78 21.64 3.78
CA ASN A 147 -4.95 22.39 3.31
C ASN A 147 -6.29 21.67 3.58
N GLU A 148 -6.25 20.45 4.10
CA GLU A 148 -7.45 19.70 4.44
C GLU A 148 -8.11 20.21 5.71
N LYS A 149 -9.43 20.03 5.81
CA LYS A 149 -10.19 20.43 7.00
C LYS A 149 -9.74 19.60 8.20
N GLU A 150 -9.43 20.28 9.31
CA GLU A 150 -9.15 19.60 10.56
C GLU A 150 -10.35 18.79 11.05
N ASP A 151 -10.07 17.59 11.52
CA ASP A 151 -10.98 16.77 12.28
C ASP A 151 -10.45 16.68 13.72
N ASN A 152 -11.09 17.39 14.64
CA ASN A 152 -10.69 17.42 16.05
C ASN A 152 -11.32 16.28 16.87
N SER A 153 -11.89 15.27 16.21
CA SER A 153 -12.36 14.07 16.90
C SER A 153 -11.22 13.33 17.61
N SER A 154 -11.54 12.86 18.82
CA SER A 154 -10.72 11.93 19.58
C SER A 154 -10.57 10.64 18.77
N SER A 155 -9.35 10.25 18.44
CA SER A 155 -9.10 9.14 17.53
C SER A 155 -7.77 8.45 17.84
N PHE A 156 -7.76 7.14 17.63
CA PHE A 156 -6.58 6.30 17.74
C PHE A 156 -5.83 6.25 16.40
N CYS A 157 -4.51 6.08 16.43
CA CYS A 157 -3.69 5.82 15.25
C CYS A 157 -2.53 4.87 15.60
N HIS A 158 -2.04 4.18 14.58
CA HIS A 158 -0.96 3.21 14.67
C HIS A 158 0.45 3.81 14.49
N GLY A 159 0.54 5.08 14.06
CA GLY A 159 1.81 5.78 13.86
C GLY A 159 2.68 5.74 15.10
N LEU A 160 3.96 5.39 14.91
CA LEU A 160 4.99 5.14 15.94
C LEU A 160 4.71 4.00 16.92
N ARG A 161 3.54 3.35 16.88
CA ARG A 161 3.24 2.19 17.72
C ARG A 161 3.67 0.88 17.05
N ASN A 162 3.26 0.70 15.80
CA ASN A 162 3.66 -0.45 14.98
C ASN A 162 3.94 -0.04 13.52
N GLN A 163 4.08 1.26 13.28
CA GLN A 163 4.30 1.87 11.98
C GLN A 163 5.29 3.01 12.13
N VAL A 164 6.19 3.15 11.18
CA VAL A 164 7.14 4.26 11.03
C VAL A 164 7.52 4.29 9.55
N ALA A 165 7.88 5.45 9.02
CA ALA A 165 8.45 5.53 7.68
C ALA A 165 9.76 6.30 7.69
N ILE A 166 10.64 5.91 6.78
CA ILE A 166 11.91 6.57 6.49
C ILE A 166 11.80 7.01 5.03
N LEU A 167 11.92 8.32 4.79
CA LEU A 167 11.87 8.91 3.46
C LEU A 167 13.21 8.70 2.73
N VAL A 168 13.23 8.98 1.43
CA VAL A 168 14.39 8.71 0.57
C VAL A 168 15.65 9.46 1.00
N ASP A 169 15.50 10.59 1.67
CA ASP A 169 16.59 11.42 2.21
C ASP A 169 17.04 10.99 3.61
N GLY A 170 16.46 9.93 4.18
CA GLY A 170 16.73 9.43 5.53
C GLY A 170 15.84 10.05 6.62
N THR A 171 14.95 10.98 6.28
CA THR A 171 14.03 11.60 7.25
C THR A 171 13.05 10.57 7.83
N VAL A 172 12.95 10.51 9.15
CA VAL A 172 12.02 9.62 9.87
C VAL A 172 10.72 10.36 10.14
N VAL A 173 9.60 9.74 9.79
CA VAL A 173 8.24 10.26 10.00
C VAL A 173 7.33 9.22 10.66
N PRO A 174 6.22 9.62 11.31
CA PRO A 174 5.36 8.69 12.07
C PRO A 174 4.71 7.57 11.24
N CYS A 175 4.46 7.81 9.95
CA CYS A 175 3.87 6.83 9.04
C CYS A 175 4.07 7.23 7.57
N CYS A 176 3.89 6.29 6.64
CA CYS A 176 4.09 6.51 5.21
C CYS A 176 3.10 7.49 4.55
N LEU A 177 2.07 7.95 5.27
CA LEU A 177 1.14 8.96 4.77
C LEU A 177 1.72 10.38 4.84
N ASP A 178 2.81 10.57 5.60
CA ASP A 178 3.56 11.82 5.66
C ASP A 178 4.69 11.83 4.61
N GLY A 179 4.30 11.76 3.32
CA GLY A 179 5.24 11.66 2.20
C GLY A 179 6.11 12.92 1.99
N GLU A 180 5.63 14.06 2.48
CA GLU A 180 6.30 15.37 2.37
C GLU A 180 7.20 15.68 3.58
N GLY A 181 7.31 14.77 4.56
CA GLY A 181 8.20 14.96 5.70
C GLY A 181 7.77 16.06 6.67
N ILE A 182 6.47 16.35 6.76
CA ILE A 182 5.94 17.45 7.58
C ILE A 182 6.23 17.20 9.06
N ILE A 183 6.04 15.96 9.52
CA ILE A 183 6.33 15.53 10.89
C ILE A 183 7.74 14.91 10.90
N ASN A 184 8.75 15.74 10.65
CA ASN A 184 10.15 15.34 10.73
C ASN A 184 10.55 15.04 12.19
N LEU A 185 10.90 13.78 12.47
CA LEU A 185 11.34 13.32 13.79
C LEU A 185 12.86 13.29 13.94
N GLY A 186 13.60 13.39 12.83
CA GLY A 186 15.06 13.25 12.76
C GLY A 186 15.49 12.59 11.45
N ASN A 187 16.80 12.44 11.24
CA ASN A 187 17.36 11.83 10.04
C ASN A 187 18.39 10.75 10.41
N ILE A 188 18.25 9.55 9.83
CA ILE A 188 19.10 8.39 10.15
C ILE A 188 20.57 8.54 9.73
N HIS A 189 20.89 9.55 8.92
CA HIS A 189 22.28 9.88 8.57
C HIS A 189 22.97 10.74 9.63
N GLN A 190 22.22 11.27 10.60
CA GLN A 190 22.72 12.20 11.62
C GLN A 190 22.59 11.62 13.03
N VAL A 191 21.50 10.90 13.30
CA VAL A 191 21.14 10.40 14.62
C VAL A 191 20.70 8.94 14.50
N ASP A 192 21.06 8.12 15.49
CA ASP A 192 20.66 6.72 15.51
C ASP A 192 19.13 6.57 15.51
N PHE A 193 18.63 5.62 14.73
CA PHE A 193 17.19 5.42 14.57
C PHE A 193 16.46 5.21 15.91
N SER A 194 17.08 4.50 16.86
CA SER A 194 16.53 4.31 18.21
C SER A 194 16.32 5.62 18.95
N GLU A 195 17.30 6.52 18.90
CA GLU A 195 17.20 7.83 19.54
C GLU A 195 16.10 8.69 18.90
N ILE A 196 15.93 8.61 17.58
CA ILE A 196 14.87 9.34 16.86
C ILE A 196 13.48 8.89 17.33
N VAL A 197 13.23 7.57 17.39
CA VAL A 197 11.91 7.03 17.77
C VAL A 197 11.64 7.09 19.28
N GLU A 198 12.67 7.27 20.10
CA GLU A 198 12.58 7.49 21.55
C GLU A 198 12.62 8.97 21.95
N SER A 199 12.71 9.89 20.97
CA SER A 199 12.67 11.33 21.23
C SER A 199 11.36 11.78 21.91
N ASP A 200 11.41 12.92 22.60
CA ASP A 200 10.23 13.49 23.26
C ASP A 200 9.06 13.70 22.30
N ARG A 201 9.33 14.18 21.08
CA ARG A 201 8.30 14.39 20.05
C ARG A 201 7.65 13.07 19.63
N ALA A 202 8.46 12.04 19.35
CA ALA A 202 7.97 10.72 18.97
C ALA A 202 7.13 10.08 20.10
N ASN A 203 7.62 10.15 21.33
CA ASN A 203 6.91 9.68 22.51
C ASN A 203 5.60 10.45 22.76
N ASN A 204 5.57 11.76 22.53
CA ASN A 204 4.35 12.56 22.64
C ASN A 204 3.29 12.16 21.61
N ILE A 205 3.70 11.83 20.38
CA ILE A 205 2.80 11.31 19.34
C ILE A 205 2.24 9.94 19.74
N PHE A 206 3.13 9.01 20.13
CA PHE A 206 2.75 7.67 20.58
C PHE A 206 1.76 7.71 21.76
N ASN A 207 2.08 8.50 22.79
CA ASN A 207 1.25 8.65 23.98
C ASN A 207 -0.05 9.39 23.67
N GLY A 208 0.00 10.38 22.78
CA GLY A 208 -1.16 11.08 22.24
C GLY A 208 -2.15 10.08 21.64
N PHE A 209 -1.73 9.32 20.63
CA PHE A 209 -2.59 8.33 19.98
C PHE A 209 -3.11 7.27 20.96
N SER A 210 -2.29 6.84 21.92
CA SER A 210 -2.69 5.89 22.98
C SER A 210 -3.81 6.44 23.88
N LYS A 211 -3.86 7.76 24.08
CA LYS A 211 -4.91 8.49 24.81
C LYS A 211 -6.01 9.05 23.88
N ARG A 212 -6.05 8.59 22.62
CA ARG A 212 -6.93 9.07 21.54
C ARG A 212 -6.82 10.59 21.26
N LYS A 213 -5.66 11.17 21.54
CA LYS A 213 -5.34 12.58 21.26
C LYS A 213 -4.42 12.71 20.05
N VAL A 214 -4.83 13.49 19.07
CA VAL A 214 -4.06 13.71 17.83
C VAL A 214 -3.27 15.01 17.94
N VAL A 215 -1.97 14.90 18.20
CA VAL A 215 -1.12 16.04 18.56
C VAL A 215 -0.52 16.77 17.34
N GLU A 216 -0.25 16.05 16.25
CA GLU A 216 0.32 16.61 15.02
C GLU A 216 -0.76 17.12 14.06
N GLU A 217 -0.52 18.27 13.43
CA GLU A 217 -1.47 18.94 12.54
C GLU A 217 -1.87 18.07 11.35
N LEU A 218 -0.89 17.50 10.64
CA LEU A 218 -1.15 16.61 9.51
C LEU A 218 -2.03 15.43 9.94
N CYS A 219 -1.82 14.90 11.14
CA CYS A 219 -2.63 13.81 11.67
C CYS A 219 -4.06 14.25 12.02
N ARG A 220 -4.28 15.50 12.47
CA ARG A 220 -5.64 16.03 12.69
C ARG A 220 -6.44 16.11 11.39
N LYS A 221 -5.75 16.25 10.26
CA LYS A 221 -6.29 16.34 8.91
C LYS A 221 -6.29 15.00 8.15
N CYS A 222 -5.79 13.93 8.78
CA CYS A 222 -5.63 12.64 8.12
C CYS A 222 -6.91 11.80 8.17
N GLY A 223 -7.39 11.33 7.00
CA GLY A 223 -8.56 10.44 6.92
C GLY A 223 -8.31 9.03 7.45
N TYR A 224 -7.05 8.58 7.55
CA TYR A 224 -6.70 7.22 8.00
C TYR A 224 -7.18 6.93 9.42
N LYS A 225 -7.09 7.91 10.33
CA LYS A 225 -7.50 7.75 11.74
C LYS A 225 -8.99 7.42 11.90
N LYS A 226 -9.83 7.85 10.95
CA LYS A 226 -11.28 7.58 10.95
C LYS A 226 -11.60 6.08 10.88
N ARG A 227 -10.64 5.25 10.43
CA ARG A 227 -10.79 3.79 10.35
C ARG A 227 -10.78 3.10 11.74
N PHE A 228 -10.39 3.81 12.79
CA PHE A 228 -10.26 3.26 14.15
C PHE A 228 -11.17 3.92 15.18
N ASN A 229 -12.08 4.79 14.72
CA ASN A 229 -13.10 5.35 15.58
C ASN A 229 -14.09 4.23 15.92
N ILE A 230 -14.17 3.92 17.22
CA ILE A 230 -15.18 3.04 17.82
C ILE A 230 -16.18 3.98 18.48
#